data_AF-A0A359HHN2-F1
#
_entry.id   AF-A0A359HHN2-F1
#
_cell.length_a   1.000
_cell.length_b   1.000
_cell.length_c   1.000
_cell.angle_alpha   90.00
_cell.angle_beta   90.00
_cell.angle_gamma   90.00
#
_symmetry.space_group_name_H-M   'P 1'
#
loop_
_entity.id
_entity.type
_entity.pdbx_description
1 polymer ?
#
loop_
_entity_poly.entity_id
_entity_poly.type
_entity_poly.pdbx_seq_one_letter_code
_entity_poly.pdbx_strand_id
1 'polypeptide(L)'
;MLYNKRKNDRSKAMDVNQLMVWLFGGGTILIVIVSIMLSILCAIVPIALIIWFLYSRKQKADTVREASQTWLVTNGKVIKSRVEVSGGEVTSVHPRVIFEYEVQGRVYQNDQIRAGDKFWATGSSQDAYQTIDRYPEGLDVRVYYNPANPAESALER
;
A
#
# COMPACT_ATOMS: atom_id res chain seq x y z
N MET A 1 -57.27 -60.94 14.57
CA MET A 1 -56.97 -59.60 14.02
C MET A 1 -55.47 -59.28 14.10
N LEU A 2 -54.56 -59.94 13.36
CA LEU A 2 -53.11 -59.62 13.42
C LEU A 2 -52.34 -59.84 12.10
N TYR A 3 -53.01 -59.85 10.94
CA TYR A 3 -52.33 -60.15 9.66
C TYR A 3 -52.07 -58.92 8.76
N ASN A 4 -52.66 -57.75 9.02
CA ASN A 4 -52.62 -56.62 8.08
C ASN A 4 -51.75 -55.42 8.49
N LYS A 5 -50.91 -55.53 9.54
CA LYS A 5 -50.10 -54.40 10.04
C LYS A 5 -48.65 -54.35 9.49
N ARG A 6 -48.18 -55.43 8.85
CA ARG A 6 -46.77 -55.53 8.37
C ARG A 6 -46.48 -54.90 7.00
N LYS A 7 -47.50 -54.53 6.23
CA LYS A 7 -47.30 -53.95 4.88
C LYS A 7 -47.20 -52.43 4.88
N ASN A 8 -47.72 -51.76 5.92
CA ASN A 8 -47.74 -50.29 6.00
C ASN A 8 -46.39 -49.69 6.43
N ASP A 9 -45.60 -50.41 7.26
CA ASP A 9 -44.29 -49.91 7.73
C ASP A 9 -43.18 -49.96 6.67
N ARG A 10 -43.35 -50.72 5.58
CA ARG A 10 -42.37 -50.74 4.49
C ARG A 10 -42.49 -49.52 3.54
N SER A 11 -43.53 -48.70 3.68
CA SER A 11 -43.73 -47.52 2.82
C SER A 11 -43.08 -46.24 3.33
N LYS A 12 -42.57 -46.23 4.58
CA LYS A 12 -41.91 -45.08 5.20
C LYS A 12 -40.38 -45.19 5.24
N ALA A 13 -39.82 -46.33 4.85
CA ALA A 13 -38.38 -46.44 4.66
C ALA A 13 -38.04 -45.73 3.34
N MET A 14 -37.32 -44.62 3.45
CA MET A 14 -36.80 -43.89 2.30
C MET A 14 -35.91 -44.86 1.51
N ASP A 15 -36.24 -45.09 0.23
CA ASP A 15 -35.49 -46.01 -0.62
C ASP A 15 -34.02 -45.56 -0.69
N VAL A 16 -33.09 -46.51 -0.60
CA VAL A 16 -31.64 -46.25 -0.63
C VAL A 16 -31.26 -45.48 -1.90
N ASN A 17 -32.00 -45.69 -2.99
CA ASN A 17 -31.83 -44.93 -4.23
C ASN A 17 -32.27 -43.46 -4.10
N GLN A 18 -33.37 -43.17 -3.39
CA GLN A 18 -33.80 -41.80 -3.07
C GLN A 18 -32.79 -41.11 -2.14
N LEU A 19 -32.27 -41.85 -1.16
CA LEU A 19 -31.24 -41.37 -0.23
C LEU A 19 -29.91 -41.09 -0.96
N MET A 20 -29.54 -41.92 -1.94
CA MET A 20 -28.40 -41.66 -2.82
C MET A 20 -28.61 -40.47 -3.76
N VAL A 21 -29.81 -40.24 -4.30
CA VAL A 21 -30.10 -39.06 -5.14
C VAL A 21 -30.03 -37.75 -4.33
N TRP A 22 -30.46 -37.76 -3.07
CA TRP A 22 -30.30 -36.61 -2.17
C TRP A 22 -28.84 -36.39 -1.75
N LEU A 23 -28.07 -37.46 -1.54
CA LEU A 23 -26.65 -37.38 -1.20
C LEU A 23 -25.76 -36.97 -2.37
N PHE A 24 -26.08 -37.37 -3.61
CA PHE A 24 -25.20 -37.19 -4.77
C PHE A 24 -25.72 -36.20 -5.83
N GLY A 25 -27.04 -35.93 -5.90
CA GLY A 25 -27.64 -35.23 -7.04
C GLY A 25 -27.96 -33.74 -6.84
N GLY A 26 -28.37 -33.31 -5.64
CA GLY A 26 -28.88 -31.94 -5.41
C GLY A 26 -28.01 -31.07 -4.50
N GLY A 27 -27.57 -31.62 -3.37
CA GLY A 27 -26.81 -30.85 -2.36
C GLY A 27 -25.35 -30.61 -2.74
N THR A 28 -24.73 -31.55 -3.45
CA THR A 28 -23.32 -31.49 -3.86
C THR A 28 -23.05 -30.36 -4.85
N ILE A 29 -23.96 -30.14 -5.81
CA ILE A 29 -23.84 -29.06 -6.81
C ILE A 29 -23.90 -27.70 -6.11
N LEU A 30 -24.81 -27.51 -5.16
CA LEU A 30 -24.89 -26.26 -4.39
C LEU A 30 -23.63 -26.05 -3.53
N ILE A 31 -23.09 -27.09 -2.90
CA ILE A 31 -21.85 -27.01 -2.13
C ILE A 31 -20.66 -26.65 -3.03
N VAL A 32 -20.59 -27.24 -4.23
CA VAL A 32 -19.53 -26.94 -5.22
C VAL A 32 -19.67 -25.51 -5.75
N ILE A 33 -20.88 -25.04 -6.03
CA ILE A 33 -21.11 -23.64 -6.44
C ILE A 33 -20.72 -22.68 -5.31
N VAL A 34 -21.12 -22.98 -4.07
CA VAL A 34 -20.78 -22.15 -2.90
C VAL A 34 -19.27 -22.15 -2.64
N SER A 35 -18.59 -23.28 -2.81
CA SER A 35 -17.14 -23.35 -2.63
C SER A 35 -16.37 -22.60 -3.73
N ILE A 36 -16.85 -22.67 -4.98
CA ILE A 36 -16.29 -21.89 -6.11
C ILE A 36 -16.52 -20.39 -5.87
N MET A 37 -17.72 -19.99 -5.45
CA MET A 37 -18.03 -18.60 -5.12
C MET A 37 -17.17 -18.08 -3.96
N LEU A 38 -16.99 -18.88 -2.91
CA LEU A 38 -16.14 -18.53 -1.77
C LEU A 38 -14.67 -18.42 -2.18
N SER A 39 -14.19 -19.31 -3.04
CA SER A 39 -12.81 -19.29 -3.56
C SER A 39 -12.56 -18.04 -4.42
N ILE A 40 -13.50 -17.69 -5.28
CA ILE A 40 -13.42 -16.49 -6.12
C ILE A 40 -13.45 -15.22 -5.25
N LEU A 41 -14.32 -15.17 -4.25
CA LEU A 41 -14.37 -14.04 -3.30
C LEU A 41 -13.05 -13.89 -2.53
N CYS A 42 -12.49 -15.00 -2.07
CA CYS A 42 -11.21 -15.02 -1.34
C CYS A 42 -10.03 -14.58 -2.22
N ALA A 43 -10.10 -14.75 -3.54
CA ALA A 43 -9.09 -14.26 -4.49
C ALA A 43 -9.28 -12.77 -4.85
N ILE A 44 -10.52 -12.29 -4.99
CA ILE A 44 -10.80 -10.90 -5.42
C ILE A 44 -10.57 -9.90 -4.28
N VAL A 45 -10.95 -10.24 -3.04
CA VAL A 45 -10.79 -9.36 -1.87
C VAL A 45 -9.33 -8.89 -1.66
N PRO A 46 -8.30 -9.74 -1.63
CA PRO A 46 -6.93 -9.29 -1.46
C PRO A 46 -6.45 -8.44 -2.65
N ILE A 47 -6.86 -8.77 -3.88
CA ILE A 47 -6.51 -7.96 -5.07
C ILE A 47 -7.14 -6.56 -4.96
N ALA A 48 -8.41 -6.47 -4.56
CA ALA A 48 -9.09 -5.20 -4.35
C ALA A 48 -8.45 -4.40 -3.21
N LEU A 49 -8.05 -5.05 -2.11
CA LEU A 49 -7.33 -4.41 -1.01
C LEU A 49 -5.95 -3.91 -1.44
N ILE A 50 -5.22 -4.68 -2.24
CA ILE A 50 -3.92 -4.28 -2.80
C ILE A 50 -4.12 -3.09 -3.74
N ILE A 51 -5.08 -3.14 -4.67
CA ILE A 51 -5.39 -2.04 -5.57
C ILE A 51 -5.77 -0.78 -4.77
N TRP A 52 -6.67 -0.90 -3.80
CA TRP A 52 -7.07 0.20 -2.92
C TRP A 52 -5.88 0.75 -2.10
N PHE A 53 -5.02 -0.11 -1.56
CA PHE A 53 -3.82 0.29 -0.84
C PHE A 53 -2.82 1.03 -1.73
N LEU A 54 -2.67 0.58 -2.98
CA LEU A 54 -1.85 1.26 -3.99
C LEU A 54 -2.46 2.62 -4.40
N TYR A 55 -3.78 2.70 -4.59
CA TYR A 55 -4.48 3.96 -4.89
C TYR A 55 -4.42 4.96 -3.72
N SER A 56 -4.64 4.49 -2.48
CA SER A 56 -4.55 5.28 -1.26
C SER A 56 -3.14 5.85 -1.05
N ARG A 57 -2.11 5.11 -1.48
CA ARG A 57 -0.75 5.64 -1.52
C ARG A 57 -0.56 6.68 -2.63
N LYS A 58 -1.16 6.52 -3.81
CA LYS A 58 -0.96 7.44 -4.96
C LYS A 58 -1.60 8.82 -4.76
N GLN A 59 -2.78 8.92 -4.16
CA GLN A 59 -3.46 10.21 -3.96
C GLN A 59 -2.63 11.22 -3.16
N LYS A 60 -1.74 10.76 -2.27
CA LYS A 60 -0.89 11.64 -1.46
C LYS A 60 0.14 12.42 -2.27
N ALA A 61 0.60 11.93 -3.44
CA ALA A 61 1.68 12.61 -4.18
C ALA A 61 1.17 13.88 -4.88
N ASP A 62 0.00 13.79 -5.51
CA ASP A 62 -0.58 14.91 -6.26
C ASP A 62 -1.15 15.98 -5.33
N THR A 63 -1.81 15.58 -4.24
CA THR A 63 -2.29 16.53 -3.22
C THR A 63 -1.16 17.24 -2.52
N VAL A 64 0.01 16.60 -2.34
CA VAL A 64 1.15 17.23 -1.68
C VAL A 64 1.79 18.31 -2.56
N ARG A 65 1.83 18.13 -3.88
CA ARG A 65 2.32 19.18 -4.80
C ARG A 65 1.41 20.40 -4.83
N GLU A 66 0.10 20.21 -4.75
CA GLU A 66 -0.83 21.34 -4.63
C GLU A 66 -0.79 21.97 -3.23
N ALA A 67 -0.76 21.14 -2.18
CA ALA A 67 -0.68 21.61 -0.80
C ALA A 67 0.66 22.29 -0.46
N SER A 68 1.75 21.96 -1.16
CA SER A 68 3.08 22.58 -0.94
C SER A 68 3.07 24.09 -1.15
N GLN A 69 2.12 24.61 -1.92
CA GLN A 69 1.92 26.05 -2.08
C GLN A 69 1.56 26.75 -0.76
N THR A 70 0.87 26.04 0.15
CA THR A 70 0.44 26.56 1.46
C THR A 70 1.41 26.22 2.59
N TRP A 71 2.46 25.44 2.32
CA TRP A 71 3.43 25.06 3.33
C TRP A 71 4.21 26.25 3.88
N LEU A 72 4.37 26.25 5.20
CA LEU A 72 5.14 27.26 5.92
C LEU A 72 6.63 27.00 5.72
N VAL A 73 7.42 28.05 5.87
CA VAL A 73 8.87 28.00 5.71
C VAL A 73 9.52 28.10 7.08
N THR A 74 10.49 27.23 7.34
CA THR A 74 11.40 27.34 8.48
C THR A 74 12.84 27.25 8.01
N ASN A 75 13.77 27.69 8.84
CA ASN A 75 15.19 27.48 8.59
C ASN A 75 15.59 26.09 9.08
N GLY A 76 16.42 25.43 8.29
CA GLY A 76 16.99 24.13 8.61
C GLY A 76 18.44 24.05 8.16
N LYS A 77 19.06 22.90 8.40
CA LYS A 77 20.45 22.63 8.04
C LYS A 77 20.56 21.24 7.43
N VAL A 78 21.34 21.13 6.36
CA VAL A 78 21.71 19.83 5.79
C VAL A 78 22.68 19.14 6.74
N ILE A 79 22.28 18.02 7.32
CA ILE A 79 23.11 17.23 8.25
C ILE A 79 23.87 16.11 7.55
N LYS A 80 23.40 15.68 6.37
CA LYS A 80 24.05 14.64 5.58
C LYS A 80 23.77 14.81 4.10
N SER A 81 24.77 14.64 3.24
CA SER A 81 24.61 14.75 1.79
C SER A 81 25.55 13.75 1.12
N ARG A 82 24.98 12.69 0.54
CA ARG A 82 25.78 11.62 -0.08
C ARG A 82 25.10 11.02 -1.30
N VAL A 83 25.92 10.53 -2.25
CA VAL A 83 25.42 9.68 -3.33
C VAL A 83 25.38 8.25 -2.83
N GLU A 84 24.23 7.60 -2.97
CA GLU A 84 24.12 6.15 -2.79
C GLU A 84 24.09 5.48 -4.16
N VAL A 85 25.05 4.57 -4.37
CA VAL A 85 25.10 3.74 -5.57
C VAL A 85 24.61 2.35 -5.18
N SER A 86 23.47 1.94 -5.72
CA SER A 86 22.94 0.59 -5.57
C SER A 86 23.36 -0.23 -6.78
N GLY A 87 24.19 -1.24 -6.56
CA GLY A 87 24.74 -2.12 -7.59
C GLY A 87 24.00 -3.45 -7.68
N GLY A 88 23.56 -3.80 -8.89
CA GLY A 88 22.96 -5.08 -9.28
C GLY A 88 23.12 -5.27 -10.80
N GLU A 89 22.13 -5.82 -11.50
CA GLU A 89 22.12 -5.90 -12.97
C GLU A 89 22.03 -4.51 -13.64
N VAL A 90 21.50 -3.52 -12.93
CA VAL A 90 21.45 -2.11 -13.31
C VAL A 90 22.06 -1.28 -12.18
N THR A 91 23.08 -0.46 -12.49
CA THR A 91 23.65 0.49 -11.53
C THR A 91 22.71 1.67 -11.38
N SER A 92 22.12 1.84 -10.20
CA SER A 92 21.26 3.00 -9.89
C SER A 92 21.97 3.93 -8.92
N VAL A 93 21.97 5.22 -9.25
CA VAL A 93 22.66 6.27 -8.48
C VAL A 93 21.60 7.21 -7.95
N HIS A 94 21.53 7.39 -6.63
CA HIS A 94 20.52 8.23 -5.99
C HIS A 94 21.18 9.24 -5.04
N PRO A 95 20.78 10.52 -5.10
CA PRO A 95 21.20 11.49 -4.11
C PRO A 95 20.45 11.26 -2.81
N ARG A 96 21.15 11.36 -1.68
CA ARG A 96 20.55 11.32 -0.34
C ARG A 96 21.01 12.52 0.46
N VAL A 97 20.10 13.48 0.60
CA VAL A 97 20.31 14.74 1.33
C VAL A 97 19.39 14.73 2.54
N ILE A 98 19.93 14.53 3.74
CA ILE A 98 19.18 14.60 4.99
C ILE A 98 19.34 16.00 5.57
N PHE A 99 18.23 16.65 5.85
CA PHE A 99 18.18 17.95 6.50
C PHE A 99 17.40 17.89 7.80
N GLU A 100 17.78 18.77 8.72
CA GLU A 100 17.18 18.95 10.03
C GLU A 100 16.56 20.33 10.14
N TYR A 101 15.42 20.43 10.81
CA TYR A 101 14.70 21.68 11.03
C TYR A 101 13.90 21.62 12.33
N GLU A 102 13.61 22.79 12.89
CA GLU A 102 12.84 22.90 14.12
C GLU A 102 11.48 23.54 13.86
N VAL A 103 10.43 22.94 14.43
CA VAL A 103 9.07 23.49 14.44
C VAL A 103 8.53 23.36 15.86
N GLN A 104 8.17 24.50 16.47
CA GLN A 104 7.57 24.57 17.81
C GLN A 104 8.39 23.86 18.91
N GLY A 105 9.73 24.03 18.92
CA GLY A 105 10.59 23.40 19.94
C GLY A 105 10.89 21.92 19.69
N ARG A 106 10.42 21.35 18.57
CA ARG A 106 10.67 19.96 18.19
C ARG A 106 11.50 19.89 16.92
N VAL A 107 12.57 19.11 16.98
CA VAL A 107 13.46 18.83 15.87
C VAL A 107 12.87 17.73 14.99
N TYR A 108 12.88 17.96 13.68
CA TYR A 108 12.46 17.03 12.65
C TYR A 108 13.58 16.84 11.64
N GLN A 109 13.62 15.65 11.05
CA GLN A 109 14.57 15.32 9.99
C GLN A 109 13.81 14.73 8.81
N ASN A 110 14.23 15.09 7.60
CA ASN A 110 13.67 14.54 6.38
C ASN A 110 14.73 14.55 5.25
N ASP A 111 14.47 13.82 4.18
CA ASP A 111 15.38 13.68 3.03
C ASP A 111 14.74 13.98 1.66
N GLN A 112 13.56 14.60 1.70
CA GLN A 112 12.80 14.94 0.51
C GLN A 112 13.25 16.28 -0.10
N ILE A 113 13.71 16.23 -1.35
CA ILE A 113 14.16 17.44 -2.06
C ILE A 113 12.95 18.23 -2.57
N ARG A 114 12.05 17.62 -3.34
CA ARG A 114 10.83 18.27 -3.86
C ARG A 114 9.57 17.72 -3.22
N ALA A 115 8.62 18.59 -2.91
CA ALA A 115 7.33 18.19 -2.39
C ALA A 115 6.61 17.21 -3.35
N GLY A 116 6.11 16.11 -2.80
CA GLY A 116 5.40 15.07 -3.54
C GLY A 116 6.30 14.09 -4.30
N ASP A 117 7.61 14.36 -4.44
CA ASP A 117 8.55 13.36 -4.92
C ASP A 117 8.69 12.27 -3.87
N LYS A 118 8.13 11.10 -4.15
CA LYS A 118 8.39 9.93 -3.31
C LYS A 118 9.85 9.52 -3.48
N PHE A 119 10.38 8.89 -2.44
CA PHE A 119 11.70 8.23 -2.22
C PHE A 119 12.36 7.49 -3.40
N TRP A 120 11.75 7.49 -4.58
CA TRP A 120 12.08 6.76 -5.79
C TRP A 120 12.16 7.73 -6.97
N ALA A 121 12.79 8.90 -6.77
CA ALA A 121 13.21 9.71 -7.90
C ALA A 121 14.33 8.94 -8.61
N THR A 122 13.95 8.17 -9.63
CA THR A 122 14.84 7.60 -10.63
C THR A 122 15.38 8.75 -11.49
N GLY A 123 16.21 9.59 -10.88
CA GLY A 123 17.00 10.59 -11.60
C GLY A 123 18.15 9.91 -12.34
N SER A 124 18.66 10.54 -13.38
CA SER A 124 19.91 10.10 -13.99
C SER A 124 21.05 10.25 -12.98
N SER A 125 22.13 9.49 -13.14
CA SER A 125 23.32 9.62 -12.28
C SER A 125 23.86 11.05 -12.23
N GLN A 126 23.70 11.81 -13.32
CA GLN A 126 24.10 13.22 -13.39
C GLN A 126 23.25 14.11 -12.46
N ASP A 127 21.94 13.86 -12.37
CA ASP A 127 21.03 14.63 -11.50
C ASP A 127 21.36 14.41 -10.02
N ALA A 128 21.86 13.22 -9.67
CA ALA A 128 22.27 12.89 -8.31
C ALA A 128 23.46 13.74 -7.84
N TYR A 129 24.51 13.86 -8.66
CA TYR A 129 25.67 14.68 -8.32
C TYR A 129 25.32 16.17 -8.24
N GLN A 130 24.54 16.69 -9.20
CA GLN A 130 24.09 18.09 -9.18
C GLN A 130 23.28 18.45 -7.94
N THR A 131 22.47 17.51 -7.45
CA THR A 131 21.65 17.71 -6.25
C THR A 131 22.53 17.87 -5.00
N ILE A 132 23.59 17.07 -4.89
CA ILE A 132 24.51 17.13 -3.74
C ILE A 132 25.36 18.40 -3.78
N ASP A 133 25.81 18.80 -4.97
CA ASP A 133 26.53 20.06 -5.16
C ASP A 133 25.66 21.27 -4.76
N ARG A 134 24.34 21.18 -4.98
CA ARG A 134 23.37 22.21 -4.56
C ARG A 134 23.14 22.22 -3.05
N TYR A 135 23.18 21.05 -2.42
CA TYR A 135 22.88 20.85 -1.00
C TYR A 135 24.02 20.12 -0.26
N PRO A 136 25.20 20.74 -0.08
CA PRO A 136 26.29 20.15 0.67
C PRO A 136 25.98 20.08 2.18
N GLU A 137 26.70 19.19 2.87
CA GLU A 137 26.61 19.08 4.34
C GLU A 137 26.96 20.41 5.03
N GLY A 138 26.18 20.77 6.05
CA GLY A 138 26.33 22.00 6.82
C GLY A 138 25.61 23.22 6.24
N LEU A 139 25.11 23.15 4.99
CA LEU A 139 24.40 24.26 4.35
C LEU A 139 23.12 24.61 5.10
N ASP A 140 22.92 25.90 5.37
CA ASP A 140 21.64 26.42 5.85
C ASP A 140 20.64 26.49 4.69
N VAL A 141 19.51 25.82 4.88
CA VAL A 141 18.48 25.64 3.86
C VAL A 141 17.13 26.10 4.37
N ARG A 142 16.26 26.51 3.44
CA ARG A 142 14.86 26.77 3.75
C ARG A 142 14.09 25.47 3.58
N VAL A 143 13.39 25.07 4.63
CA VAL A 143 12.56 23.88 4.65
C VAL A 143 11.11 24.30 4.61
N TYR A 144 10.39 23.81 3.59
CA TYR A 144 8.94 23.93 3.51
C TYR A 144 8.33 22.77 4.26
N TYR A 145 7.47 23.03 5.23
CA TYR A 145 6.80 21.99 6.01
C TYR A 145 5.29 22.17 6.02
N ASN A 146 4.58 21.05 6.15
CA ASN A 146 3.14 21.04 6.29
C ASN A 146 2.75 21.47 7.72
N PRO A 147 2.04 22.59 7.93
CA PRO A 147 1.66 23.03 9.29
C PRO A 147 0.70 22.06 10.00
N ALA A 148 -0.08 21.27 9.24
CA ALA A 148 -0.95 20.24 9.81
C ALA A 148 -0.17 18.95 10.19
N ASN A 149 0.99 18.73 9.58
CA ASN A 149 1.86 17.59 9.86
C ASN A 149 3.34 17.98 9.64
N PRO A 150 4.03 18.53 10.66
CA PRO A 150 5.38 19.04 10.49
C PRO A 150 6.43 18.01 10.06
N ALA A 151 6.15 16.70 10.19
CA ALA A 151 7.04 15.65 9.69
C ALA A 151 7.08 15.58 8.16
N GLU A 152 6.08 16.14 7.47
CA GLU A 152 6.05 16.24 6.03
C GLU A 152 6.69 17.57 5.59
N SER A 153 7.82 17.48 4.90
CA SER A 153 8.62 18.63 4.50
C SER A 153 9.38 18.41 3.19
N ALA A 154 9.85 19.48 2.57
CA ALA A 154 10.73 19.44 1.41
C ALA A 154 11.62 20.69 1.32
N LEU A 155 12.73 20.61 0.57
CA LEU A 155 13.59 21.75 0.28
C LEU A 155 13.05 22.62 -0.87
N GLU A 156 12.25 22.04 -1.75
CA GLU A 156 11.68 22.63 -2.95
C GLU A 156 10.18 22.28 -3.07
N ARG A 157 9.41 23.14 -3.74
CA ARG A 157 7.97 22.96 -3.99
C ARG A 157 7.67 22.21 -5.30
#